data_AF-A0A6G0TNQ2-F1
#
_entry.id   AF-A0A6G0TNQ2-F1
#
_cell.length_a   1.000
_cell.length_b   1.000
_cell.length_c   1.000
_cell.angle_alpha   90.00
_cell.angle_beta   90.00
_cell.angle_gamma   90.00
#
_symmetry.space_group_name_H-M   'P 1'
#
loop_
_entity.id
_entity.type
_entity.pdbx_description
1 polymer ?
#
loop_
_entity_poly.entity_id
_entity_poly.type
_entity_poly.pdbx_seq_one_letter_code
_entity_poly.pdbx_strand_id
1 'polypeptide(L)'
;MEGSRISCIVFESLCIYVRGKPHEPAVEPHHSHFGRSIIPPWTTGSKRFRRSSAVPRAVTILRFTILVTCDIAIYYYNNIIFFVCRHSYNVNRNALPCCVVRPVDYFAVTIVFIILLYYIENRYGITRPPRRQRDHRPSTRHRHNMADAIKELWLNADAVCFDVDSTVIQEEAIDEVAKFCDKGSEVQKLTNSAMSGKMDFREALSARLQIIKPSLQQIRNFIKDRPFNLTPGIKELIGLLQKKNIPVYLISGGFRGLIGPIAIELSIPLQHIYANKLKFFLNGDYAGFDEKEPTSKNGGKAEVIQMLKEKYGYTKLFMIGDGITDLEASPPADAFIGFGGNVVREEVKSKSKWYIESFQELIDTLK
;
A
#
# COMPACT_ATOMS: atom_id res chain seq x y z
N MET A 1 1.15 -39.25 32.39
CA MET A 1 0.65 -38.74 31.09
C MET A 1 -0.63 -39.51 30.79
N GLU A 2 -1.79 -38.90 30.98
CA GLU A 2 -3.05 -39.48 30.51
C GLU A 2 -3.32 -38.94 29.12
N GLY A 3 -3.52 -39.84 28.15
CA GLY A 3 -3.76 -39.51 26.76
C GLY A 3 -5.06 -40.12 26.28
N SER A 4 -5.97 -39.30 25.74
CA SER A 4 -7.16 -39.77 25.05
C SER A 4 -6.86 -39.89 23.55
N ARG A 5 -7.16 -41.04 22.95
CA ARG A 5 -7.10 -41.25 21.49
C ARG A 5 -8.46 -40.98 20.88
N ILE A 6 -8.52 -40.15 19.83
CA ILE A 6 -9.71 -39.99 19.00
C ILE A 6 -9.40 -40.66 17.66
N SER A 7 -10.13 -41.72 17.34
CA SER A 7 -9.97 -42.48 16.11
C SER A 7 -11.11 -42.17 15.14
N CYS A 8 -10.77 -41.76 13.92
CA CYS A 8 -11.63 -41.54 12.75
C CYS A 8 -12.49 -40.27 12.70
N ILE A 9 -12.22 -39.44 11.68
CA ILE A 9 -13.17 -38.49 11.08
C ILE A 9 -13.28 -38.90 9.61
N VAL A 10 -14.50 -39.21 9.15
CA VAL A 10 -14.76 -39.57 7.74
C VAL A 10 -15.35 -38.35 7.03
N PHE A 11 -14.75 -37.93 5.93
CA PHE A 11 -15.31 -36.91 5.03
C PHE A 11 -15.76 -37.55 3.72
N GLU A 12 -17.04 -37.40 3.36
CA GLU A 12 -17.50 -37.61 1.98
C GLU A 12 -17.48 -36.27 1.24
N SER A 13 -16.87 -36.22 0.05
CA SER A 13 -16.91 -35.03 -0.80
C SER A 13 -17.25 -35.44 -2.23
N LEU A 14 -18.27 -34.80 -2.82
CA LEU A 14 -18.74 -35.04 -4.18
C LEU A 14 -18.04 -34.07 -5.15
N CYS A 15 -17.17 -34.57 -6.02
CA CYS A 15 -16.61 -33.77 -7.12
C CYS A 15 -17.32 -34.11 -8.44
N ILE A 16 -17.74 -33.08 -9.19
CA ILE A 16 -18.34 -33.21 -10.53
C ILE A 16 -17.29 -32.78 -11.56
N TYR A 17 -16.98 -33.64 -12.53
CA TYR A 17 -16.02 -33.37 -13.60
C TYR A 17 -16.73 -33.27 -14.96
N VAL A 18 -16.39 -32.27 -15.78
CA VAL A 18 -16.88 -32.12 -17.17
C VAL A 18 -15.69 -32.23 -18.13
N ARG A 19 -15.75 -33.18 -19.06
CA ARG A 19 -14.62 -33.58 -19.94
C ARG A 19 -14.56 -32.70 -21.20
N GLY A 20 -13.44 -31.98 -21.41
CA GLY A 20 -13.03 -31.45 -22.72
C GLY A 20 -12.07 -32.43 -23.42
N LYS A 21 -12.12 -32.53 -24.76
CA LYS A 21 -11.35 -33.50 -25.59
C LYS A 21 -9.82 -33.24 -25.59
N PRO A 22 -8.96 -34.25 -25.87
CA PRO A 22 -7.49 -34.10 -25.85
C PRO A 22 -6.77 -34.19 -27.23
N HIS A 23 -5.55 -33.59 -27.29
CA HIS A 23 -4.41 -33.69 -28.25
C HIS A 23 -4.60 -33.13 -29.69
N GLU A 24 -3.65 -32.43 -30.37
CA GLU A 24 -2.15 -32.50 -30.42
C GLU A 24 -1.53 -31.20 -31.11
N PRO A 25 -0.20 -31.10 -31.40
CA PRO A 25 0.80 -30.21 -30.80
C PRO A 25 1.02 -28.82 -31.48
N ALA A 26 1.51 -27.84 -30.71
CA ALA A 26 1.87 -26.51 -31.19
C ALA A 26 3.37 -26.42 -31.56
N VAL A 27 3.65 -25.96 -32.79
CA VAL A 27 4.93 -25.46 -33.30
C VAL A 27 4.98 -23.93 -33.11
N GLU A 28 6.19 -23.41 -32.94
CA GLU A 28 6.66 -22.07 -32.54
C GLU A 28 5.94 -20.79 -33.05
N PRO A 29 6.14 -19.63 -32.37
CA PRO A 29 5.44 -18.38 -32.68
C PRO A 29 6.16 -17.55 -33.73
N HIS A 30 5.39 -16.97 -34.67
CA HIS A 30 5.84 -15.86 -35.51
C HIS A 30 4.90 -14.64 -35.39
N HIS A 31 5.55 -13.49 -35.53
CA HIS A 31 5.17 -12.11 -35.23
C HIS A 31 3.93 -11.53 -35.92
N SER A 32 3.56 -10.33 -35.43
CA SER A 32 2.79 -9.24 -36.08
C SER A 32 1.26 -9.36 -35.95
N HIS A 33 0.43 -8.32 -35.93
CA HIS A 33 0.48 -6.86 -35.70
C HIS A 33 -0.99 -6.41 -35.73
N PHE A 34 -1.38 -5.36 -34.98
CA PHE A 34 -2.57 -4.49 -35.19
C PHE A 34 -3.97 -5.15 -35.23
N GLY A 35 -5.05 -4.61 -34.65
CA GLY A 35 -5.34 -3.34 -34.01
C GLY A 35 -6.85 -3.30 -33.73
N ARG A 36 -7.28 -2.29 -32.95
CA ARG A 36 -8.55 -1.51 -33.02
C ARG A 36 -9.78 -2.28 -33.54
N SER A 37 -10.93 -2.35 -32.86
CA SER A 37 -11.66 -1.27 -32.20
C SER A 37 -13.12 -1.65 -31.91
N ILE A 38 -13.74 -0.87 -31.01
CA ILE A 38 -15.17 -0.52 -30.92
C ILE A 38 -16.15 -1.55 -30.34
N ILE A 39 -16.60 -1.21 -29.12
CA ILE A 39 -17.83 -1.65 -28.47
C ILE A 39 -18.98 -0.73 -28.94
N PRO A 40 -20.18 -1.28 -29.23
CA PRO A 40 -21.43 -0.56 -28.96
C PRO A 40 -22.39 -1.34 -28.05
N PRO A 41 -23.38 -0.65 -27.44
CA PRO A 41 -23.94 -1.00 -26.14
C PRO A 41 -25.22 -1.84 -26.20
N TRP A 42 -25.54 -2.38 -25.03
CA TRP A 42 -26.68 -3.22 -24.70
C TRP A 42 -28.04 -2.57 -24.97
N THR A 43 -28.94 -3.31 -25.60
CA THR A 43 -30.39 -3.07 -25.57
C THR A 43 -31.13 -4.31 -25.08
N THR A 44 -31.96 -4.10 -24.06
CA THR A 44 -32.91 -5.02 -23.42
C THR A 44 -34.05 -5.40 -24.37
N GLY A 45 -34.42 -6.68 -24.41
CA GLY A 45 -35.62 -7.13 -25.13
C GLY A 45 -35.99 -8.59 -24.83
N SER A 46 -37.14 -8.79 -24.20
CA SER A 46 -37.72 -10.09 -23.85
C SER A 46 -38.59 -10.64 -24.99
N LYS A 47 -38.43 -11.93 -25.33
CA LYS A 47 -39.50 -12.96 -25.46
C LYS A 47 -39.10 -14.15 -26.35
N ARG A 48 -39.15 -15.34 -25.71
CA ARG A 48 -39.61 -16.67 -26.16
C ARG A 48 -39.36 -17.10 -27.62
N PHE A 49 -38.56 -18.16 -27.76
CA PHE A 49 -38.85 -19.25 -28.71
C PHE A 49 -38.89 -20.60 -27.98
N ARG A 50 -39.95 -21.38 -28.22
CA ARG A 50 -40.19 -22.72 -27.66
C ARG A 50 -39.46 -23.78 -28.51
N ARG A 51 -38.73 -24.65 -27.80
CA ARG A 51 -38.50 -26.10 -27.97
C ARG A 51 -38.54 -26.70 -29.39
N SER A 52 -37.39 -27.21 -29.82
CA SER A 52 -37.30 -28.52 -30.48
C SER A 52 -36.40 -29.46 -29.66
N SER A 53 -36.74 -30.74 -29.69
CA SER A 53 -36.33 -31.82 -28.81
C SER A 53 -35.16 -32.63 -29.40
N ALA A 54 -34.09 -32.84 -28.61
CA ALA A 54 -33.13 -33.94 -28.79
C ALA A 54 -32.49 -34.32 -27.42
N VAL A 55 -32.30 -35.63 -27.24
CA VAL A 55 -32.09 -36.45 -26.02
C VAL A 55 -30.66 -36.30 -25.42
N PRO A 56 -30.40 -36.62 -24.12
CA PRO A 56 -29.34 -36.00 -23.31
C PRO A 56 -27.99 -36.72 -23.42
N ARG A 57 -26.88 -35.97 -23.32
CA ARG A 57 -25.54 -36.55 -23.16
C ARG A 57 -25.26 -36.84 -21.68
N ALA A 58 -24.91 -38.09 -21.41
CA ALA A 58 -24.67 -38.67 -20.09
C ALA A 58 -23.52 -37.99 -19.33
N VAL A 59 -23.77 -37.66 -18.06
CA VAL A 59 -22.74 -37.35 -17.06
C VAL A 59 -22.39 -38.66 -16.37
N THR A 60 -21.17 -39.17 -16.57
CA THR A 60 -20.65 -40.30 -15.80
C THR A 60 -20.09 -39.75 -14.49
N ILE A 61 -20.76 -40.03 -13.37
CA ILE A 61 -20.28 -39.71 -12.02
C ILE A 61 -19.37 -40.87 -11.56
N LEU A 62 -18.06 -40.63 -11.47
CA LEU A 62 -17.14 -41.54 -10.78
C LEU A 62 -17.06 -41.11 -9.32
N ARG A 63 -17.54 -41.97 -8.40
CA ARG A 63 -17.34 -41.79 -6.96
C ARG A 63 -15.97 -42.34 -6.58
N PHE A 64 -15.13 -41.49 -5.99
CA PHE A 64 -13.93 -41.93 -5.29
C PHE A 64 -14.11 -41.64 -3.80
N THR A 65 -13.88 -42.65 -2.96
CA THR A 65 -13.82 -42.48 -1.51
C THR A 65 -12.36 -42.42 -1.10
N ILE A 66 -11.90 -41.25 -0.64
CA ILE A 66 -10.57 -41.10 -0.03
C ILE A 66 -10.76 -41.22 1.48
N LEU A 67 -10.25 -42.30 2.06
CA LEU A 67 -10.19 -42.47 3.51
C LEU A 67 -8.88 -41.85 4.02
N VAL A 68 -8.99 -40.71 4.68
CA VAL A 68 -7.88 -40.11 5.43
C VAL A 68 -8.06 -40.45 6.90
N THR A 69 -7.23 -41.34 7.43
CA THR A 69 -7.17 -41.63 8.87
C THR A 69 -6.02 -40.82 9.46
N CYS A 70 -6.33 -39.87 10.34
CA CYS A 70 -5.33 -39.16 11.13
C CYS A 70 -5.38 -39.66 12.58
N ASP A 71 -4.25 -40.17 13.07
CA ASP A 71 -4.05 -40.39 14.49
C ASP A 71 -3.54 -39.08 15.10
N ILE A 72 -4.35 -38.46 15.96
CA ILE A 72 -3.99 -37.26 16.71
C ILE A 72 -3.72 -37.68 18.16
N ALA A 73 -2.48 -37.49 18.60
CA ALA A 73 -2.11 -37.60 20.00
C ALA A 73 -2.02 -36.20 20.60
N ILE A 74 -2.70 -36.01 21.73
CA ILE A 74 -2.71 -34.76 22.49
C ILE A 74 -1.88 -34.96 23.75
N TYR A 75 -0.87 -34.13 23.94
CA TYR A 75 -0.01 -34.14 25.13
C TYR A 75 -0.17 -32.85 25.91
N TYR A 76 -0.27 -32.96 27.24
CA TYR A 76 -0.36 -31.83 28.15
C TYR A 76 0.94 -31.72 28.96
N TYR A 77 1.65 -30.60 28.83
CA TYR A 77 2.87 -30.35 29.62
C TYR A 77 3.07 -28.85 29.87
N ASN A 78 3.31 -28.46 31.13
CA ASN A 78 3.53 -27.05 31.55
C ASN A 78 2.52 -26.04 30.98
N ASN A 79 1.22 -26.32 31.09
CA ASN A 79 0.13 -25.47 30.57
C ASN A 79 0.18 -25.21 29.05
N ILE A 80 0.90 -26.04 28.31
CA ILE A 80 0.96 -26.02 26.84
C ILE A 80 0.42 -27.34 26.32
N ILE A 81 -0.48 -27.25 25.34
CA ILE A 81 -1.04 -28.41 24.63
C ILE A 81 -0.22 -28.65 23.37
N PHE A 82 0.34 -29.85 23.24
CA PHE A 82 1.05 -30.29 22.05
C PHE A 82 0.17 -31.26 21.25
N PHE A 83 -0.01 -30.98 19.96
CA PHE A 83 -0.69 -31.86 19.03
C PHE A 83 0.34 -32.54 18.14
N VAL A 84 0.37 -33.87 18.17
CA VAL A 84 1.19 -34.66 17.23
C VAL A 84 0.23 -35.40 16.31
N CYS A 85 0.28 -35.07 15.02
CA CYS A 85 -0.54 -35.72 14.00
C CYS A 85 0.33 -36.60 13.11
N ARG A 86 0.04 -37.90 13.05
CA ARG A 86 0.69 -38.84 12.13
C ARG A 86 -0.27 -39.13 10.98
N HIS A 87 0.16 -38.85 9.75
CA HIS A 87 -0.64 -39.09 8.55
C HIS A 87 -0.28 -40.46 7.96
N SER A 88 -1.29 -41.30 7.72
CA SER A 88 -1.17 -42.52 6.92
C SER A 88 -2.17 -42.45 5.78
N TYR A 89 -1.69 -42.46 4.53
CA TYR A 89 -2.54 -42.47 3.34
C TYR A 89 -2.73 -43.91 2.88
N ASN A 90 -3.98 -44.37 2.77
CA ASN A 90 -4.28 -45.69 2.19
C ASN A 90 -5.19 -45.50 0.98
N VAL A 91 -4.59 -45.55 -0.22
CA VAL A 91 -5.32 -45.46 -1.49
C VAL A 91 -5.74 -46.88 -1.88
N ASN A 92 -7.05 -47.13 -1.95
CA ASN A 92 -7.57 -48.44 -2.34
C ASN A 92 -7.20 -48.72 -3.81
N ARG A 93 -6.34 -49.73 -4.05
CA ARG A 93 -5.78 -50.07 -5.36
C ARG A 93 -6.85 -50.74 -6.22
N ASN A 94 -7.49 -49.98 -7.09
CA ASN A 94 -8.05 -50.46 -8.36
C ASN A 94 -8.30 -49.26 -9.30
N ALA A 95 -7.25 -48.51 -9.64
CA ALA A 95 -7.24 -47.58 -10.77
C ALA A 95 -5.78 -47.26 -11.17
N LEU A 96 -5.56 -47.09 -12.47
CA LEU A 96 -4.30 -47.03 -13.24
C LEU A 96 -3.22 -46.05 -12.72
N PRO A 97 -1.94 -46.27 -13.07
CA PRO A 97 -0.81 -45.52 -12.54
C PRO A 97 -0.59 -44.23 -13.33
N CYS A 98 -1.13 -43.09 -12.89
CA CYS A 98 -0.68 -41.75 -13.28
C CYS A 98 -1.45 -40.67 -12.49
N CYS A 99 -1.09 -40.42 -11.23
CA CYS A 99 -1.58 -39.25 -10.49
C CYS A 99 -0.42 -38.64 -9.69
N VAL A 100 0.17 -37.58 -10.27
CA VAL A 100 1.08 -36.65 -9.58
C VAL A 100 0.24 -35.82 -8.61
N VAL A 101 0.58 -35.84 -7.32
CA VAL A 101 -0.05 -35.01 -6.28
C VAL A 101 0.19 -33.54 -6.61
N ARG A 102 -0.88 -32.73 -6.70
CA ARG A 102 -0.83 -31.30 -7.03
C ARG A 102 -1.26 -30.42 -5.84
N PRO A 103 -0.93 -29.11 -5.81
CA PRO A 103 -0.98 -28.23 -4.63
C PRO A 103 -2.35 -27.94 -3.99
N VAL A 104 -3.42 -28.64 -4.39
CA VAL A 104 -4.79 -28.41 -3.92
C VAL A 104 -5.01 -29.02 -2.52
N ASP A 105 -4.12 -29.92 -2.08
CA ASP A 105 -4.27 -30.64 -0.81
C ASP A 105 -3.90 -29.80 0.44
N TYR A 106 -3.15 -28.71 0.31
CA TYR A 106 -2.81 -27.82 1.43
C TYR A 106 -3.99 -26.97 1.90
N PHE A 107 -4.94 -26.65 1.01
CA PHE A 107 -6.09 -25.81 1.35
C PHE A 107 -7.07 -26.54 2.27
N ALA A 108 -7.29 -27.84 2.05
CA ALA A 108 -8.17 -28.66 2.88
C ALA A 108 -7.63 -28.79 4.32
N VAL A 109 -6.32 -29.01 4.48
CA VAL A 109 -5.66 -29.15 5.80
C VAL A 109 -5.77 -27.86 6.61
N THR A 110 -5.62 -26.69 5.97
CA THR A 110 -5.69 -25.38 6.64
C THR A 110 -7.11 -25.08 7.13
N ILE A 111 -8.14 -25.41 6.33
CA ILE A 111 -9.55 -25.20 6.69
C ILE A 111 -9.95 -26.10 7.86
N VAL A 112 -9.52 -27.36 7.87
CA VAL A 112 -9.79 -28.29 9.00
C VAL A 112 -9.15 -27.78 10.29
N PHE A 113 -7.93 -27.20 10.22
CA PHE A 113 -7.25 -26.65 11.38
C PHE A 113 -7.98 -25.43 11.99
N ILE A 114 -8.52 -24.54 11.14
CA ILE A 114 -9.29 -23.37 11.58
C ILE A 114 -10.61 -23.80 12.22
N ILE A 115 -11.32 -24.76 11.62
CA ILE A 115 -12.60 -25.26 12.15
C ILE A 115 -12.37 -25.98 13.49
N LEU A 116 -11.28 -26.74 13.65
CA LEU A 116 -10.96 -27.42 14.89
C LEU A 116 -10.62 -26.42 16.02
N LEU A 117 -9.84 -25.38 15.71
CA LEU A 117 -9.52 -24.32 16.67
C LEU A 117 -10.77 -23.55 17.11
N TYR A 118 -11.66 -23.23 16.17
CA TYR A 118 -12.93 -22.56 16.47
C TYR A 118 -13.86 -23.43 17.33
N TYR A 119 -13.90 -24.74 17.07
CA TYR A 119 -14.70 -25.67 17.87
C TYR A 119 -14.15 -25.85 19.30
N ILE A 120 -12.82 -25.88 19.46
CA ILE A 120 -12.17 -25.97 20.78
C ILE A 120 -12.39 -24.69 21.60
N GLU A 121 -12.23 -23.50 20.99
CA GLU A 121 -12.45 -22.22 21.67
C GLU A 121 -13.89 -22.08 22.19
N ASN A 122 -14.90 -22.50 21.40
CA ASN A 122 -16.31 -22.40 21.80
C ASN A 122 -16.78 -23.47 22.78
N ARG A 123 -16.18 -24.68 22.81
CA ARG A 123 -16.66 -25.77 23.67
C ARG A 123 -16.02 -25.78 25.06
N TYR A 124 -14.81 -25.26 25.21
CA TYR A 124 -14.06 -25.29 26.48
C TYR A 124 -13.91 -23.93 27.16
N GLY A 125 -14.51 -22.86 26.62
CA GLY A 125 -14.50 -21.54 27.26
C GLY A 125 -13.10 -20.98 27.51
N ILE A 126 -12.12 -21.34 26.68
CA ILE A 126 -10.74 -20.90 26.81
C ILE A 126 -10.64 -19.48 26.26
N THR A 127 -10.83 -18.49 27.13
CA THR A 127 -10.53 -17.10 26.83
C THR A 127 -9.03 -16.96 26.66
N ARG A 128 -8.59 -16.45 25.50
CA ARG A 128 -7.17 -16.14 25.27
C ARG A 128 -6.74 -15.12 26.33
N PRO A 129 -5.70 -15.38 27.15
CA PRO A 129 -5.17 -14.34 28.00
C PRO A 129 -4.68 -13.19 27.09
N PRO A 130 -4.79 -11.93 27.52
CA PRO A 130 -4.32 -10.80 26.72
C PRO A 130 -2.86 -11.06 26.36
N ARG A 131 -2.55 -11.06 25.06
CA ARG A 131 -1.17 -11.13 24.58
C ARG A 131 -0.41 -10.02 25.28
N ARG A 132 0.45 -10.37 26.24
CA ARG A 132 1.59 -9.52 26.59
C ARG A 132 2.34 -9.30 25.27
N GLN A 133 2.22 -8.12 24.70
CA GLN A 133 3.16 -7.65 23.70
C GLN A 133 4.54 -7.73 24.36
N ARG A 134 5.28 -8.79 24.05
CA ARG A 134 6.73 -8.74 24.21
C ARG A 134 7.17 -7.68 23.21
N ASP A 135 7.51 -6.51 23.74
CA ASP A 135 8.14 -5.41 23.03
C ASP A 135 9.37 -5.98 22.31
N HIS A 136 9.18 -6.45 21.07
CA HIS A 136 10.27 -6.89 20.20
C HIS A 136 10.91 -5.63 19.65
N ARG A 137 11.60 -4.89 20.52
CA ARG A 137 12.58 -3.93 20.06
C ARG A 137 13.68 -4.74 19.37
N PRO A 138 13.92 -4.55 18.06
CA PRO A 138 15.05 -5.21 17.43
C PRO A 138 16.32 -4.84 18.20
N SER A 139 17.17 -5.85 18.44
CA SER A 139 18.46 -5.65 19.10
C SER A 139 19.22 -4.52 18.40
N THR A 140 19.99 -3.74 19.16
CA THR A 140 20.76 -2.58 18.63
C THR A 140 21.58 -2.96 17.40
N ARG A 141 22.16 -4.16 17.40
CA ARG A 141 22.92 -4.75 16.29
C ARG A 141 22.08 -4.97 15.01
N HIS A 142 20.81 -5.38 15.13
CA HIS A 142 19.94 -5.59 13.98
C HIS A 142 19.45 -4.27 13.37
N ARG A 143 19.23 -3.24 14.20
CA ARG A 143 18.94 -1.88 13.73
C ARG A 143 20.10 -1.23 13.00
N HIS A 144 21.34 -1.42 13.49
CA HIS A 144 22.53 -0.94 12.79
C HIS A 144 22.63 -1.55 11.39
N ASN A 145 22.50 -2.88 11.27
CA ASN A 145 22.53 -3.55 9.96
C ASN A 145 21.46 -3.08 8.97
N MET A 146 20.25 -2.72 9.43
CA MET A 146 19.20 -2.21 8.54
C MET A 146 19.45 -0.77 8.09
N ALA A 147 19.96 0.10 8.98
CA ALA A 147 20.30 1.46 8.61
C ALA A 147 21.45 1.49 7.59
N ASP A 148 22.45 0.62 7.75
CA ASP A 148 23.57 0.50 6.81
C ASP A 148 23.10 0.03 5.43
N ALA A 149 22.17 -0.94 5.37
CA ALA A 149 21.58 -1.38 4.11
C ALA A 149 20.82 -0.26 3.37
N ILE A 150 20.12 0.62 4.10
CA ILE A 150 19.42 1.76 3.47
C ILE A 150 20.42 2.81 3.00
N LYS A 151 21.52 3.03 3.73
CA LYS A 151 22.61 3.92 3.26
C LYS A 151 23.23 3.41 1.97
N GLU A 152 23.47 2.10 1.83
CA GLU A 152 23.94 1.50 0.58
C GLU A 152 22.94 1.70 -0.57
N LEU A 153 21.63 1.55 -0.30
CA LEU A 153 20.58 1.85 -1.29
C LEU A 153 20.59 3.33 -1.69
N TRP A 154 20.78 4.24 -0.74
CA TRP A 154 20.79 5.69 -0.95
C TRP A 154 21.92 6.15 -1.86
N LEU A 155 23.12 5.60 -1.66
CA LEU A 155 24.27 5.85 -2.55
C LEU A 155 23.99 5.46 -4.01
N ASN A 156 23.04 4.57 -4.23
CA ASN A 156 22.67 4.04 -5.54
C ASN A 156 21.23 4.39 -5.93
N ALA A 157 20.63 5.42 -5.32
CA ALA A 157 19.26 5.84 -5.61
C ALA A 157 19.12 6.23 -7.09
N ASP A 158 18.05 5.78 -7.73
CA ASP A 158 17.74 6.11 -9.13
C ASP A 158 16.70 7.23 -9.27
N ALA A 159 15.95 7.53 -8.20
CA ALA A 159 15.10 8.71 -8.07
C ALA A 159 14.85 9.06 -6.59
N VAL A 160 14.61 10.33 -6.29
CA VAL A 160 14.26 10.79 -4.94
C VAL A 160 13.01 11.66 -4.97
N CYS A 161 12.03 11.30 -4.17
CA CYS A 161 10.82 12.05 -3.92
C CYS A 161 10.89 12.72 -2.55
N PHE A 162 10.60 14.01 -2.50
CA PHE A 162 10.52 14.77 -1.26
C PHE A 162 9.07 15.20 -1.00
N ASP A 163 8.65 15.10 0.25
CA ASP A 163 7.57 15.94 0.75
C ASP A 163 7.98 17.41 0.71
N VAL A 164 7.00 18.31 0.73
CA VAL A 164 7.25 19.75 0.69
C VAL A 164 7.07 20.38 2.06
N ASP A 165 5.84 20.36 2.58
CA ASP A 165 5.48 20.97 3.85
C ASP A 165 6.27 20.31 4.98
N SER A 166 6.80 21.09 5.93
CA SER A 166 7.66 20.62 7.03
C SER A 166 8.92 19.81 6.62
N THR A 167 9.25 19.69 5.32
CA THR A 167 10.38 18.92 4.79
C THR A 167 11.28 19.76 3.90
N VAL A 168 10.87 20.10 2.67
CA VAL A 168 11.64 21.00 1.77
C VAL A 168 11.56 22.43 2.24
N ILE A 169 10.40 22.82 2.78
CA ILE A 169 10.17 24.11 3.43
C ILE A 169 9.94 23.91 4.93
N GLN A 170 10.17 24.97 5.69
CA GLN A 170 10.01 24.94 7.15
C GLN A 170 8.55 25.02 7.60
N GLU A 171 7.70 25.58 6.75
CA GLU A 171 6.30 25.86 7.06
C GLU A 171 5.33 24.78 6.52
N GLU A 172 4.08 24.88 6.97
CA GLU A 172 2.91 24.22 6.38
C GLU A 172 2.20 25.21 5.45
N ALA A 173 2.24 24.99 4.14
CA ALA A 173 1.81 26.00 3.16
C ALA A 173 0.34 26.43 3.32
N ILE A 174 -0.55 25.50 3.66
CA ILE A 174 -1.98 25.81 3.86
C ILE A 174 -2.21 26.69 5.10
N ASP A 175 -1.42 26.51 6.15
CA ASP A 175 -1.54 27.29 7.38
C ASP A 175 -1.03 28.71 7.17
N GLU A 176 0.04 28.89 6.38
CA GLU A 176 0.54 30.22 6.00
C GLU A 176 -0.45 30.97 5.10
N VAL A 177 -1.07 30.28 4.13
CA VAL A 177 -2.16 30.87 3.34
C VAL A 177 -3.35 31.24 4.22
N ALA A 178 -3.71 30.38 5.19
CA ALA A 178 -4.79 30.68 6.12
C ALA A 178 -4.49 31.93 6.95
N LYS A 179 -3.27 32.07 7.48
CA LYS A 179 -2.83 33.28 8.20
C LYS A 179 -2.88 34.52 7.32
N PHE A 180 -2.43 34.42 6.06
CA PHE A 180 -2.46 35.53 5.11
C PHE A 180 -3.90 35.97 4.75
N CYS A 181 -4.86 35.05 4.78
CA CYS A 181 -6.28 35.33 4.59
C CYS A 181 -7.03 35.70 5.88
N ASP A 182 -6.33 35.94 7.00
CA ASP A 182 -6.92 36.20 8.33
C ASP A 182 -7.82 35.05 8.85
N LYS A 183 -7.56 33.83 8.40
CA LYS A 183 -8.29 32.59 8.71
C LYS A 183 -7.50 31.58 9.53
N GLY A 184 -6.28 31.91 9.95
CA GLY A 184 -5.38 30.99 10.65
C GLY A 184 -5.99 30.38 11.93
N SER A 185 -6.70 31.17 12.73
CA SER A 185 -7.31 30.68 13.98
C SER A 185 -8.49 29.71 13.75
N GLU A 186 -9.29 29.95 12.70
CA GLU A 186 -10.41 29.08 12.31
C GLU A 186 -9.88 27.74 11.78
N VAL A 187 -8.84 27.78 10.93
CA VAL A 187 -8.18 26.57 10.38
C VAL A 187 -7.51 25.76 11.49
N GLN A 188 -6.81 26.41 12.42
CA GLN A 188 -6.16 25.71 13.53
C GLN A 188 -7.18 24.97 14.42
N LYS A 189 -8.32 25.60 14.72
CA LYS A 189 -9.41 24.95 15.48
C LYS A 189 -9.94 23.70 14.75
N LEU A 190 -10.10 23.78 13.44
CA LEU A 190 -10.51 22.64 12.62
C LEU A 190 -9.46 21.52 12.65
N THR A 191 -8.18 21.85 12.43
CA THR A 191 -7.06 20.89 12.45
C THR A 191 -7.00 20.15 13.78
N ASN A 192 -7.09 20.87 14.90
CA ASN A 192 -7.11 20.26 16.24
C ASN A 192 -8.30 19.31 16.45
N SER A 193 -9.45 19.61 15.85
CA SER A 193 -10.65 18.77 15.93
C SER A 193 -10.55 17.53 15.04
N ALA A 194 -9.94 17.66 13.85
CA ALA A 194 -9.75 16.58 12.88
C ALA A 194 -8.73 15.52 13.35
N MET A 195 -7.73 15.93 14.15
CA MET A 195 -6.72 15.02 14.74
C MET A 195 -7.30 13.98 15.73
N SER A 196 -8.61 14.02 16.04
CA SER A 196 -9.30 12.96 16.79
C SER A 196 -9.51 11.64 16.01
N GLY A 197 -8.97 11.54 14.79
CA GLY A 197 -8.93 10.30 14.00
C GLY A 197 -10.23 9.96 13.26
N LYS A 198 -11.16 10.92 13.14
CA LYS A 198 -12.50 10.69 12.56
C LYS A 198 -12.69 11.22 11.13
N MET A 199 -11.75 12.00 10.61
CA MET A 199 -11.91 12.72 9.34
C MET A 199 -10.92 12.21 8.30
N ASP A 200 -11.42 11.91 7.09
CA ASP A 200 -10.57 11.54 5.96
C ASP A 200 -9.68 12.70 5.49
N PHE A 201 -8.53 12.44 4.87
CA PHE A 201 -7.63 13.50 4.38
C PHE A 201 -8.35 14.46 3.43
N ARG A 202 -9.18 13.95 2.51
CA ARG A 202 -9.89 14.79 1.56
C ARG A 202 -10.90 15.69 2.26
N GLU A 203 -11.61 15.13 3.23
CA GLU A 203 -12.58 15.88 4.05
C GLU A 203 -11.88 16.98 4.84
N ALA A 204 -10.73 16.68 5.46
CA ALA A 204 -9.94 17.65 6.20
C ALA A 204 -9.37 18.75 5.30
N LEU A 205 -8.90 18.41 4.10
CA LEU A 205 -8.45 19.39 3.11
C LEU A 205 -9.61 20.28 2.64
N SER A 206 -10.74 19.68 2.29
CA SER A 206 -11.94 20.39 1.85
C SER A 206 -12.45 21.34 2.93
N ALA A 207 -12.58 20.87 4.17
CA ALA A 207 -13.05 21.69 5.29
C ALA A 207 -12.11 22.89 5.56
N ARG A 208 -10.78 22.70 5.52
CA ARG A 208 -9.81 23.81 5.65
C ARG A 208 -9.98 24.83 4.52
N LEU A 209 -10.08 24.38 3.27
CA LEU A 209 -10.26 25.29 2.14
C LEU A 209 -11.62 25.99 2.12
N GLN A 210 -12.67 25.38 2.66
CA GLN A 210 -13.97 26.05 2.83
C GLN A 210 -13.95 27.16 3.87
N ILE A 211 -13.02 27.11 4.83
CA ILE A 211 -12.77 28.21 5.78
C ILE A 211 -11.94 29.31 5.10
N ILE A 212 -10.86 28.93 4.41
CA ILE A 212 -9.90 29.89 3.83
C ILE A 212 -10.50 30.61 2.61
N LYS A 213 -11.13 29.85 1.70
CA LYS A 213 -11.64 30.30 0.38
C LYS A 213 -10.71 31.31 -0.31
N PRO A 214 -9.42 30.98 -0.51
CA PRO A 214 -8.47 31.96 -1.01
C PRO A 214 -8.82 32.32 -2.46
N SER A 215 -8.90 33.60 -2.77
CA SER A 215 -9.00 34.06 -4.17
C SER A 215 -7.67 33.87 -4.90
N LEU A 216 -7.71 33.82 -6.23
CA LEU A 216 -6.51 33.72 -7.06
C LEU A 216 -5.56 34.91 -6.80
N GLN A 217 -6.11 36.10 -6.56
CA GLN A 217 -5.31 37.28 -6.25
C GLN A 217 -4.62 37.15 -4.89
N GLN A 218 -5.30 36.64 -3.86
CA GLN A 218 -4.68 36.38 -2.56
C GLN A 218 -3.55 35.37 -2.66
N ILE A 219 -3.71 34.28 -3.42
CA ILE A 219 -2.63 33.31 -3.65
C ILE A 219 -1.41 33.97 -4.33
N ARG A 220 -1.65 34.80 -5.36
CA ARG A 220 -0.57 35.53 -6.04
C ARG A 220 0.14 36.52 -5.12
N ASN A 221 -0.61 37.27 -4.32
CA ASN A 221 -0.06 38.22 -3.36
C ASN A 221 0.74 37.46 -2.28
N PHE A 222 0.20 36.36 -1.76
CA PHE A 222 0.90 35.51 -0.78
C PHE A 222 2.25 35.03 -1.31
N ILE A 223 2.29 34.45 -2.52
CA ILE A 223 3.55 33.99 -3.14
C ILE A 223 4.57 35.12 -3.27
N LYS A 224 4.10 36.33 -3.61
CA LYS A 224 4.97 37.50 -3.79
C LYS A 224 5.49 38.06 -2.47
N ASP A 225 4.63 38.16 -1.47
CA ASP A 225 4.88 38.91 -0.24
C ASP A 225 5.45 38.03 0.89
N ARG A 226 5.25 36.70 0.80
CA ARG A 226 5.66 35.71 1.82
C ARG A 226 6.27 34.46 1.17
N PRO A 227 7.50 34.55 0.64
CA PRO A 227 8.22 33.38 0.15
C PRO A 227 8.46 32.39 1.30
N PHE A 228 8.38 31.09 1.01
CA PHE A 228 8.65 30.04 1.99
C PHE A 228 10.14 29.95 2.31
N ASN A 229 10.46 29.59 3.56
CA ASN A 229 11.84 29.34 3.94
C ASN A 229 12.22 27.91 3.56
N LEU A 230 13.26 27.79 2.73
CA LEU A 230 13.85 26.48 2.43
C LEU A 230 14.52 25.92 3.68
N THR A 231 14.29 24.64 3.94
CA THR A 231 14.95 23.92 5.03
C THR A 231 16.47 23.91 4.82
N PRO A 232 17.28 24.23 5.85
CA PRO A 232 18.73 24.24 5.73
C PRO A 232 19.31 22.96 5.11
N GLY A 233 20.17 23.11 4.11
CA GLY A 233 20.80 22.00 3.38
C GLY A 233 20.01 21.47 2.19
N ILE A 234 18.70 21.73 2.04
CA ILE A 234 17.90 21.14 0.95
C ILE A 234 18.40 21.54 -0.44
N LYS A 235 18.82 22.80 -0.60
CA LYS A 235 19.35 23.33 -1.87
C LYS A 235 20.66 22.65 -2.27
N GLU A 236 21.55 22.41 -1.31
CA GLU A 236 22.81 21.69 -1.55
C GLU A 236 22.53 20.22 -1.88
N LEU A 237 21.66 19.57 -1.10
CA LEU A 237 21.29 18.17 -1.31
C LEU A 237 20.70 17.93 -2.70
N ILE A 238 19.72 18.74 -3.10
CA ILE A 238 19.11 18.65 -4.44
C ILE A 238 20.15 18.92 -5.53
N GLY A 239 21.01 19.91 -5.34
CA GLY A 239 22.11 20.19 -6.26
C GLY A 239 23.08 19.00 -6.43
N LEU A 240 23.37 18.26 -5.36
CA LEU A 240 24.20 17.04 -5.42
C LEU A 240 23.48 15.90 -6.14
N LEU A 241 22.20 15.67 -5.86
CA LEU A 241 21.38 14.67 -6.55
C LEU A 241 21.32 14.95 -8.05
N GLN A 242 21.05 16.19 -8.44
CA GLN A 242 21.01 16.63 -9.84
C GLN A 242 22.38 16.49 -10.53
N LYS A 243 23.50 16.84 -9.86
CA LYS A 243 24.86 16.62 -10.38
C LYS A 243 25.18 15.15 -10.64
N LYS A 244 24.57 14.24 -9.87
CA LYS A 244 24.65 12.78 -10.06
C LYS A 244 23.61 12.26 -11.07
N ASN A 245 22.86 13.13 -11.74
CA ASN A 245 21.77 12.81 -12.66
C ASN A 245 20.63 11.99 -12.02
N ILE A 246 20.42 12.16 -10.72
CA ILE A 246 19.30 11.54 -10.00
C ILE A 246 18.08 12.45 -10.11
N PRO A 247 16.98 12.01 -10.76
CA PRO A 247 15.74 12.78 -10.84
C PRO A 247 15.16 13.06 -9.45
N VAL A 248 14.79 14.31 -9.22
CA VAL A 248 14.15 14.78 -7.99
C VAL A 248 12.69 15.14 -8.27
N TYR A 249 11.79 14.67 -7.41
CA TYR A 249 10.35 14.93 -7.45
C TYR A 249 9.86 15.56 -6.15
N LEU A 250 8.85 16.43 -6.26
CA LEU A 250 8.13 16.99 -5.12
C LEU A 250 6.73 16.38 -5.09
N ILE A 251 6.39 15.66 -4.01
CA ILE A 251 5.09 15.01 -3.81
C ILE A 251 4.46 15.53 -2.53
N SER A 252 3.42 16.34 -2.63
CA SER A 252 2.86 17.06 -1.48
C SER A 252 1.34 17.07 -1.47
N GLY A 253 0.75 17.08 -0.26
CA GLY A 253 -0.67 17.36 -0.05
C GLY A 253 -1.04 18.83 -0.21
N GLY A 254 -0.05 19.72 -0.36
CA GLY A 254 -0.21 21.14 -0.65
C GLY A 254 -0.60 21.42 -2.10
N PHE A 255 -0.32 22.64 -2.58
CA PHE A 255 -0.85 23.12 -3.86
C PHE A 255 0.25 23.40 -4.89
N ARG A 256 0.11 22.87 -6.11
CA ARG A 256 1.07 23.03 -7.21
C ARG A 256 1.43 24.50 -7.50
N GLY A 257 0.47 25.42 -7.35
CA GLY A 257 0.71 26.86 -7.54
C GLY A 257 1.62 27.50 -6.49
N LEU A 258 1.62 26.98 -5.26
CA LEU A 258 2.49 27.43 -4.17
C LEU A 258 3.88 26.78 -4.25
N ILE A 259 3.93 25.53 -4.73
CA ILE A 259 5.17 24.74 -4.85
C ILE A 259 6.00 25.14 -6.08
N GLY A 260 5.36 25.69 -7.13
CA GLY A 260 6.04 26.12 -8.35
C GLY A 260 7.25 27.03 -8.13
N PRO A 261 7.12 28.15 -7.38
CA PRO A 261 8.25 29.00 -7.03
C PRO A 261 9.39 28.27 -6.30
N ILE A 262 9.07 27.38 -5.35
CA ILE A 262 10.06 26.56 -4.62
C ILE A 262 10.82 25.65 -5.59
N ALA A 263 10.10 24.97 -6.49
CA ALA A 263 10.71 24.10 -7.49
C ALA A 263 11.64 24.88 -8.45
N ILE A 264 11.23 26.08 -8.87
CA ILE A 264 12.06 26.95 -9.72
C ILE A 264 13.35 27.35 -8.98
N GLU A 265 13.26 27.75 -7.71
CA GLU A 265 14.43 28.11 -6.91
C GLU A 265 15.42 26.94 -6.75
N LEU A 266 14.89 25.71 -6.65
CA LEU A 266 15.65 24.46 -6.51
C LEU A 266 16.03 23.84 -7.87
N SER A 267 15.74 24.52 -8.99
CA SER A 267 15.97 24.01 -10.36
C SER A 267 15.32 22.65 -10.63
N ILE A 268 14.19 22.36 -9.98
CA ILE A 268 13.37 21.18 -10.22
C ILE A 268 12.35 21.50 -11.33
N PRO A 269 12.23 20.66 -12.38
CA PRO A 269 11.26 20.89 -13.43
C PRO A 269 9.81 20.89 -12.90
N LEU A 270 8.96 21.79 -13.39
CA LEU A 270 7.57 21.90 -12.93
C LEU A 270 6.75 20.61 -13.15
N GLN A 271 7.11 19.81 -14.16
CA GLN A 271 6.51 18.49 -14.41
C GLN A 271 6.86 17.43 -13.36
N HIS A 272 7.81 17.71 -12.46
CA HIS A 272 8.16 16.85 -11.33
C HIS A 272 7.38 17.20 -10.05
N ILE A 273 6.40 18.10 -10.14
CA ILE A 273 5.53 18.47 -9.01
C ILE A 273 4.21 17.71 -9.08
N TYR A 274 4.01 16.83 -8.10
CA TYR A 274 2.76 16.12 -7.86
C TYR A 274 2.11 16.67 -6.59
N ALA A 275 1.05 17.45 -6.78
CA ALA A 275 0.37 18.14 -5.69
C ALA A 275 -1.05 18.51 -6.08
N ASN A 276 -1.86 18.93 -5.11
CA ASN A 276 -3.23 19.35 -5.35
C ASN A 276 -3.28 20.63 -6.19
N LYS A 277 -4.41 20.85 -6.87
CA LYS A 277 -4.63 22.02 -7.71
C LYS A 277 -5.86 22.79 -7.26
N LEU A 278 -5.69 24.05 -6.85
CA LEU A 278 -6.82 24.96 -6.58
C LEU A 278 -7.56 25.28 -7.89
N LYS A 279 -8.88 25.40 -7.80
CA LYS A 279 -9.77 25.83 -8.89
C LYS A 279 -10.31 27.20 -8.56
N PHE A 280 -10.45 28.02 -9.59
CA PHE A 280 -10.99 29.38 -9.47
C PHE A 280 -12.05 29.60 -10.55
N PHE A 281 -13.06 30.40 -10.24
CA PHE A 281 -13.99 30.93 -11.23
C PHE A 281 -13.28 31.99 -12.10
N LEU A 282 -13.92 32.39 -13.20
CA LEU A 282 -13.36 33.41 -14.12
C LEU A 282 -13.09 34.76 -13.44
N ASN A 283 -13.85 35.10 -12.40
CA ASN A 283 -13.66 36.31 -11.59
C ASN A 283 -12.51 36.18 -10.57
N GLY A 284 -11.87 35.02 -10.45
CA GLY A 284 -10.77 34.76 -9.52
C GLY A 284 -11.20 34.23 -8.15
N ASP A 285 -12.50 34.04 -7.90
CA ASP A 285 -13.00 33.48 -6.64
C ASP A 285 -12.69 31.99 -6.52
N TYR A 286 -12.52 31.53 -5.29
CA TYR A 286 -12.30 30.11 -4.98
C TYR A 286 -13.46 29.24 -5.49
N ALA A 287 -13.13 28.20 -6.26
CA ALA A 287 -14.09 27.27 -6.87
C ALA A 287 -13.84 25.80 -6.48
N GLY A 288 -13.08 25.54 -5.42
CA GLY A 288 -12.73 24.19 -4.99
C GLY A 288 -11.28 23.82 -5.32
N PHE A 289 -11.01 22.52 -5.37
CA PHE A 289 -9.74 21.96 -5.80
C PHE A 289 -9.96 20.74 -6.72
N ASP A 290 -8.90 20.24 -7.32
CA ASP A 290 -8.96 19.06 -8.18
C ASP A 290 -8.89 17.76 -7.40
N GLU A 291 -10.05 17.18 -7.13
CA GLU A 291 -10.22 15.87 -6.48
C GLU A 291 -9.73 14.67 -7.31
N LYS A 292 -9.32 14.90 -8.57
CA LYS A 292 -8.71 13.86 -9.41
C LYS A 292 -7.21 13.73 -9.20
N GLU A 293 -6.57 14.70 -8.56
CA GLU A 293 -5.15 14.61 -8.22
C GLU A 293 -4.96 13.47 -7.19
N PRO A 294 -3.99 12.55 -7.37
CA PRO A 294 -3.76 11.48 -6.42
C PRO A 294 -3.52 11.98 -5.00
N THR A 295 -2.81 13.10 -4.86
CA THR A 295 -2.48 13.76 -3.58
C THR A 295 -3.69 14.36 -2.85
N SER A 296 -4.91 14.21 -3.38
CA SER A 296 -6.15 14.70 -2.79
C SER A 296 -6.86 13.68 -1.88
N LYS A 297 -6.27 12.50 -1.69
CA LYS A 297 -6.82 11.38 -0.90
C LYS A 297 -5.72 10.64 -0.14
N ASN A 298 -6.12 9.81 0.82
CA ASN A 298 -5.20 8.90 1.53
C ASN A 298 -4.46 8.00 0.54
N GLY A 299 -3.19 7.72 0.83
CA GLY A 299 -2.33 6.92 -0.06
C GLY A 299 -1.96 7.62 -1.38
N GLY A 300 -2.32 8.90 -1.56
CA GLY A 300 -2.02 9.64 -2.78
C GLY A 300 -0.54 9.71 -3.13
N LYS A 301 0.33 9.86 -2.12
CA LYS A 301 1.79 9.87 -2.31
C LYS A 301 2.29 8.51 -2.83
N ALA A 302 1.77 7.42 -2.29
CA ALA A 302 2.07 6.06 -2.75
C ALA A 302 1.65 5.83 -4.21
N GLU A 303 0.46 6.31 -4.60
CA GLU A 303 -0.02 6.21 -5.98
C GLU A 303 0.89 6.97 -6.97
N VAL A 304 1.34 8.17 -6.61
CA VAL A 304 2.31 8.93 -7.43
C VAL A 304 3.62 8.17 -7.58
N ILE A 305 4.15 7.60 -6.50
CA ILE A 305 5.40 6.83 -6.55
C ILE A 305 5.23 5.59 -7.45
N GLN A 306 4.10 4.88 -7.33
CA GLN A 306 3.79 3.74 -8.19
C GLN A 306 3.78 4.16 -9.67
N MET A 307 3.10 5.27 -10.00
CA MET A 307 3.07 5.82 -11.37
C MET A 307 4.47 6.17 -11.88
N LEU A 308 5.34 6.75 -11.04
CA LEU A 308 6.72 7.09 -11.40
C LEU A 308 7.54 5.82 -11.70
N LYS A 309 7.43 4.79 -10.85
CA LYS A 309 8.11 3.51 -11.05
C LYS A 309 7.65 2.83 -12.32
N GLU A 310 6.35 2.80 -12.60
CA GLU A 310 5.79 2.23 -13.83
C GLU A 310 6.23 2.98 -15.09
N LYS A 311 6.30 4.32 -15.01
CA LYS A 311 6.65 5.17 -16.14
C LYS A 311 8.14 5.12 -16.50
N TYR A 312 9.01 5.11 -15.50
CA TYR A 312 10.45 5.29 -15.70
C TYR A 312 11.29 4.05 -15.31
N GLY A 313 10.67 3.01 -14.75
CA GLY A 313 11.36 1.77 -14.37
C GLY A 313 12.24 1.91 -13.12
N TYR A 314 11.97 2.88 -12.25
CA TYR A 314 12.76 3.05 -11.01
C TYR A 314 12.63 1.83 -10.09
N THR A 315 13.76 1.41 -9.55
CA THR A 315 13.95 0.25 -8.67
C THR A 315 14.57 0.60 -7.32
N LYS A 316 15.06 1.83 -7.16
CA LYS A 316 15.68 2.36 -5.93
C LYS A 316 15.19 3.78 -5.67
N LEU A 317 13.86 3.94 -5.66
CA LEU A 317 13.20 5.21 -5.44
C LEU A 317 13.02 5.46 -3.94
N PHE A 318 13.51 6.60 -3.48
CA PHE A 318 13.41 7.05 -2.09
C PHE A 318 12.24 8.01 -1.89
N MET A 319 11.50 7.85 -0.79
CA MET A 319 10.60 8.88 -0.27
C MET A 319 11.23 9.52 0.98
N ILE A 320 11.28 10.84 1.04
CA ILE A 320 11.79 11.61 2.17
C ILE A 320 10.70 12.57 2.65
N GLY A 321 10.34 12.51 3.93
CA GLY A 321 9.29 13.35 4.51
C GLY A 321 9.17 13.22 6.02
N ASP A 322 8.45 14.13 6.65
CA ASP A 322 8.24 14.15 8.11
C ASP A 322 6.94 13.43 8.54
N GLY A 323 5.99 13.25 7.62
CA GLY A 323 4.62 12.81 7.89
C GLY A 323 4.39 11.30 7.84
N ILE A 324 3.26 10.88 8.43
CA ILE A 324 2.81 9.47 8.34
C ILE A 324 2.44 9.10 6.90
N THR A 325 1.92 10.05 6.12
CA THR A 325 1.57 9.85 4.71
C THR A 325 2.78 9.54 3.83
N ASP A 326 3.96 9.99 4.24
CA ASP A 326 5.23 9.79 3.56
C ASP A 326 5.80 8.43 3.89
N LEU A 327 5.73 8.07 5.17
CA LEU A 327 6.09 6.75 5.66
C LEU A 327 5.23 5.66 5.00
N GLU A 328 3.92 5.89 4.88
CA GLU A 328 2.97 4.99 4.22
C GLU A 328 3.22 4.83 2.72
N ALA A 329 3.99 5.72 2.10
CA ALA A 329 4.36 5.62 0.68
C ALA A 329 5.51 4.63 0.43
N SER A 330 6.00 3.94 1.47
CA SER A 330 7.03 2.90 1.41
C SER A 330 6.53 1.58 2.05
N PRO A 331 6.03 0.60 1.28
CA PRO A 331 5.98 0.54 -0.19
C PRO A 331 4.89 1.46 -0.81
N PRO A 332 5.00 1.86 -2.10
CA PRO A 332 5.84 1.29 -3.16
C PRO A 332 7.24 1.91 -3.32
N ALA A 333 7.60 2.96 -2.58
CA ALA A 333 8.99 3.39 -2.49
C ALA A 333 9.87 2.24 -1.97
N ASP A 334 11.12 2.19 -2.43
CA ASP A 334 12.07 1.14 -2.05
C ASP A 334 12.67 1.42 -0.67
N ALA A 335 12.71 2.69 -0.28
CA ALA A 335 13.07 3.14 1.05
C ALA A 335 12.37 4.44 1.43
N PHE A 336 12.16 4.61 2.73
CA PHE A 336 11.71 5.84 3.35
C PHE A 336 12.77 6.37 4.30
N ILE A 337 13.04 7.67 4.22
CA ILE A 337 13.88 8.40 5.18
C ILE A 337 12.98 9.41 5.88
N GLY A 338 12.77 9.21 7.18
CA GLY A 338 12.02 10.16 7.99
C GLY A 338 12.83 11.42 8.25
N PHE A 339 12.20 12.58 8.12
CA PHE A 339 12.82 13.88 8.36
C PHE A 339 12.22 14.54 9.61
N GLY A 340 13.09 15.10 10.46
CA GLY A 340 12.71 15.74 11.71
C GLY A 340 13.27 17.14 11.92
N GLY A 341 13.91 17.73 10.92
CA GLY A 341 14.63 19.00 11.10
C GLY A 341 13.73 20.21 11.36
N ASN A 342 12.47 20.16 10.95
CA ASN A 342 11.48 21.20 11.23
C ASN A 342 10.47 20.74 12.30
N VAL A 343 9.89 19.54 12.12
CA VAL A 343 8.90 18.96 13.05
C VAL A 343 9.24 17.49 13.31
N VAL A 344 9.45 17.15 14.58
CA VAL A 344 9.66 15.75 14.98
C VAL A 344 8.31 15.09 15.26
N ARG A 345 7.94 14.10 14.44
CA ARG A 345 6.76 13.25 14.66
C ARG A 345 7.21 11.92 15.25
N GLU A 346 6.96 11.70 16.54
CA GLU A 346 7.41 10.50 17.27
C GLU A 346 6.98 9.17 16.62
N GLU A 347 5.76 9.13 16.07
CA GLU A 347 5.28 7.95 15.35
C GLU A 347 6.11 7.66 14.09
N VAL A 348 6.51 8.69 13.35
CA VAL A 348 7.35 8.57 12.16
C VAL A 348 8.77 8.22 12.58
N LYS A 349 9.34 8.91 13.56
CA LYS A 349 10.69 8.65 14.10
C LYS A 349 10.86 7.22 14.58
N SER A 350 9.88 6.70 15.32
CA SER A 350 9.91 5.34 15.88
C SER A 350 9.74 4.24 14.82
N LYS A 351 9.03 4.51 13.72
CA LYS A 351 8.78 3.55 12.62
C LYS A 351 9.78 3.66 11.47
N SER A 352 10.51 4.78 11.36
CA SER A 352 11.52 4.99 10.33
C SER A 352 12.74 4.11 10.59
N LYS A 353 13.19 3.40 9.54
CA LYS A 353 14.44 2.64 9.60
C LYS A 353 15.67 3.55 9.52
N TRP A 354 15.55 4.66 8.79
CA TRP A 354 16.50 5.76 8.80
C TRP A 354 15.73 7.06 9.04
N TYR A 355 16.14 7.79 10.07
CA TYR A 355 15.58 9.08 10.44
C TYR A 355 16.72 10.07 10.56
N ILE A 356 16.54 11.26 9.99
CA ILE A 356 17.52 12.35 10.02
C ILE A 356 16.86 13.63 10.54
N GLU A 357 17.66 14.46 11.20
CA GLU A 357 17.20 15.78 11.69
C GLU A 357 17.90 16.92 10.92
N SER A 358 18.86 16.60 10.05
CA SER A 358 19.51 17.54 9.16
C SER A 358 19.77 16.93 7.79
N PHE A 359 19.51 17.69 6.71
CA PHE A 359 19.91 17.27 5.36
C PHE A 359 21.43 17.14 5.21
N GLN A 360 22.22 17.73 6.11
CA GLN A 360 23.66 17.55 6.14
C GLN A 360 24.06 16.07 6.24
N GLU A 361 23.29 15.27 6.98
CA GLU A 361 23.55 13.83 7.12
C GLU A 361 23.48 13.10 5.77
N LEU A 362 22.54 13.48 4.89
CA LEU A 362 22.44 12.91 3.54
C LEU A 362 23.53 13.46 2.62
N ILE A 363 23.84 14.75 2.74
CA ILE A 363 24.91 15.39 1.98
C ILE A 363 26.26 14.72 2.25
N ASP A 364 26.58 14.48 3.51
CA ASP A 364 27.84 13.88 3.94
C ASP A 364 28.00 12.44 3.45
N THR A 365 26.89 11.73 3.22
CA THR A 365 26.94 10.40 2.60
C THR A 365 27.15 10.43 1.09
N LEU A 366 26.76 11.51 0.40
CA LEU A 366 26.84 11.61 -1.07
C LEU A 366 28.18 12.18 -1.59
N LYS A 367 28.92 12.86 -0.71
CA LYS A 367 30.28 13.35 -0.93
C LYS A 367 31.28 12.22 -0.74
#